data_AF-A0A924UW00-F1
#
_entry.id   AF-A0A924UW00-F1
#
_cell.length_a   1.000
_cell.length_b   1.000
_cell.length_c   1.000
_cell.angle_alpha   90.00
_cell.angle_beta   90.00
_cell.angle_gamma   90.00
#
_symmetry.space_group_name_H-M   'P 1'
#
loop_
_entity.id
_entity.type
_entity.pdbx_description
1 polymer ?
#
loop_
_entity_poly.entity_id
_entity_poly.type
_entity_poly.pdbx_seq_one_letter_code
_entity_poly.pdbx_strand_id
1 'polypeptide(L)' 'LSAGRVQMSIEEQALCFMAGANSIFSGDRLLTTPNPDVDQDKMMFQTLNIKPRESFKEKLEHQHC' A
#
# COMPACT_ATOMS: atom_id res chain seq x y z
N LEU A 1 2.73 -3.67 5.35
CA LEU A 1 3.17 -4.93 4.73
C LEU A 1 4.39 -4.64 3.91
N SER A 2 5.52 -5.20 4.32
CA SER A 2 6.82 -4.85 3.76
C SER A 2 7.26 -5.94 2.77
N ALA A 3 8.02 -6.93 3.23
CA ALA A 3 8.45 -8.06 2.41
C ALA A 3 7.46 -9.24 2.46
N GLY A 4 7.53 -10.12 1.45
CA GLY A 4 6.82 -11.41 1.44
C GLY A 4 5.43 -11.41 0.81
N ARG A 5 4.88 -10.26 0.41
CA ARG A 5 3.53 -10.16 -0.15
C ARG A 5 3.33 -10.97 -1.45
N VAL A 6 4.39 -11.21 -2.21
CA VAL A 6 4.35 -12.05 -3.42
C VAL A 6 3.91 -13.49 -3.10
N GLN A 7 4.16 -13.96 -1.88
CA GLN A 7 3.79 -15.31 -1.43
C GLN A 7 2.45 -15.33 -0.69
N MET A 8 1.82 -14.17 -0.47
CA MET A 8 0.56 -14.05 0.27
C MET A 8 -0.62 -13.99 -0.69
N SER A 9 -1.68 -14.72 -0.38
CA SER A 9 -2.97 -14.59 -1.05
C SER A 9 -3.60 -13.21 -0.76
N ILE A 10 -4.59 -12.82 -1.57
CA ILE A 10 -5.31 -11.56 -1.35
C ILE A 10 -6.06 -11.57 -0.02
N GLU A 11 -6.59 -12.73 0.39
CA GLU A 11 -7.31 -12.93 1.65
C GLU A 11 -6.37 -12.80 2.85
N GLU A 12 -5.14 -13.33 2.77
CA GLU A 12 -4.12 -13.18 3.81
C GLU A 12 -3.70 -11.71 3.97
N GLN A 13 -3.56 -10.99 2.86
CA GLN A 13 -3.28 -9.57 2.87
C GLN A 13 -4.46 -8.77 3.45
N ALA A 14 -5.69 -9.13 3.10
CA ALA A 14 -6.89 -8.54 3.66
C ALA A 14 -6.97 -8.72 5.18
N LEU A 15 -6.66 -9.92 5.68
CA LEU A 15 -6.59 -10.21 7.11
C LEU A 15 -5.53 -9.34 7.80
N CYS A 16 -4.39 -9.11 7.14
CA CYS A 16 -3.37 -8.21 7.67
C CYS A 16 -3.87 -6.76 7.80
N PHE A 17 -4.63 -6.26 6.83
CA PHE A 17 -5.27 -4.94 6.94
C PHE A 17 -6.30 -4.90 8.07
N MET A 18 -7.11 -5.96 8.22
CA MET A 18 -8.05 -6.08 9.34
C MET A 18 -7.34 -6.15 10.71
N ALA A 19 -6.16 -6.76 10.77
CA ALA A 19 -5.32 -6.83 11.97
C ALA A 19 -4.61 -5.50 12.32
N GLY A 20 -4.76 -4.46 11.48
CA GLY A 20 -4.25 -3.11 11.73
C GLY A 20 -3.08 -2.69 10.85
N ALA A 21 -2.63 -3.50 9.88
CA ALA A 21 -1.71 -3.01 8.87
C ALA A 21 -2.38 -1.89 8.06
N ASN A 22 -1.68 -0.78 7.85
CA ASN A 22 -2.24 0.44 7.25
C ASN A 22 -1.32 1.08 6.19
N SER A 23 -0.31 0.35 5.74
CA SER A 23 0.70 0.79 4.79
C SER A 23 1.32 -0.41 4.09
N ILE A 24 1.69 -0.27 2.82
CA ILE A 24 2.38 -1.28 2.00
C ILE A 24 3.47 -0.63 1.16
N PHE A 25 4.46 -1.41 0.73
CA PHE A 25 5.31 -1.01 -0.40
C PHE A 25 4.61 -1.38 -1.72
N SER A 26 4.51 -0.41 -2.61
CA SER A 26 3.95 -0.55 -3.96
C SER A 26 4.97 -0.07 -4.99
N GLY A 27 5.17 -0.85 -6.05
CA GLY A 27 6.23 -0.68 -7.05
C GLY A 27 6.78 -2.04 -7.48
N ASP A 28 7.65 -2.06 -8.49
CA ASP A 28 8.06 -3.31 -9.17
C ASP A 28 8.92 -4.24 -8.31
N ARG A 29 9.70 -3.67 -7.39
CA ARG A 29 10.62 -4.41 -6.52
C ARG A 29 10.87 -3.72 -5.20
N LEU A 30 11.27 -4.51 -4.21
CA LEU A 30 11.84 -4.05 -2.96
C LEU A 30 13.35 -3.79 -3.14
N LEU A 31 14.14 -3.94 -2.08
CA LEU A 31 15.59 -3.71 -2.12
C LEU A 31 16.32 -4.72 -3.02
N THR A 32 15.99 -6.00 -2.93
CA THR A 32 16.62 -7.09 -3.70
C THR A 32 15.63 -8.13 -4.20
N THR A 33 14.37 -8.07 -3.77
CA THR A 33 13.34 -9.06 -4.07
C THR A 33 12.19 -8.47 -4.89
N PRO A 34 11.49 -9.27 -5.71
CA PRO A 34 10.27 -8.84 -6.38
C PRO A 34 9.20 -8.40 -5.39
N ASN A 35 8.35 -7.47 -5.83
CA ASN A 35 7.16 -7.01 -5.09
C ASN A 35 5.91 -7.34 -5.94
N PRO A 36 4.70 -7.43 -5.35
CA PRO A 36 3.48 -7.56 -6.15
C PRO A 36 3.31 -6.39 -7.12
N ASP A 37 2.66 -6.67 -8.24
CA ASP A 37 2.36 -5.67 -9.26
C ASP A 37 1.44 -4.57 -8.69
N VAL A 38 1.71 -3.34 -9.09
CA VAL A 38 0.93 -2.17 -8.68
C VAL A 38 -0.56 -2.32 -9.08
N ASP A 39 -0.86 -2.99 -10.19
CA ASP A 39 -2.25 -3.21 -10.61
C ASP A 39 -2.96 -4.25 -9.73
N GLN A 40 -2.24 -5.24 -9.20
CA GLN A 40 -2.78 -6.15 -8.19
C GLN A 40 -3.08 -5.42 -6.88
N ASP A 41 -2.21 -4.51 -6.47
CA ASP A 41 -2.42 -3.66 -5.28
C ASP A 41 -3.70 -2.81 -5.44
N LYS A 42 -3.89 -2.20 -6.61
CA LYS A 42 -5.10 -1.42 -6.93
C LYS A 42 -6.36 -2.28 -6.87
N MET A 43 -6.33 -3.47 -7.47
CA MET A 43 -7.49 -4.36 -7.50
C MET A 43 -7.87 -4.83 -6.10
N MET A 44 -6.87 -5.16 -5.26
CA MET A 44 -7.07 -5.50 -3.86
C MET A 44 -7.70 -4.33 -3.10
N PHE A 45 -7.19 -3.11 -3.27
CA PHE A 45 -7.75 -1.94 -2.60
C PHE A 45 -9.19 -1.62 -3.02
N GLN A 46 -9.52 -1.78 -4.31
CA GLN A 46 -10.89 -1.64 -4.79
C GLN A 46 -11.80 -2.70 -4.16
N THR A 47 -11.35 -3.95 -4.12
CA THR A 47 -12.12 -5.08 -3.56
C THR A 47 -12.37 -4.91 -2.06
N LEU A 48 -11.35 -4.48 -1.31
CA LEU A 48 -11.43 -4.26 0.13
C LEU A 48 -11.99 -2.89 0.51
N ASN A 49 -12.33 -2.05 -0.48
CA ASN A 49 -12.77 -0.66 -0.29
C ASN A 49 -11.80 0.16 0.59
N ILE A 50 -10.50 -0.05 0.43
CA ILE A 50 -9.43 0.66 1.13
C ILE A 50 -9.05 1.90 0.33
N LYS A 51 -9.10 3.07 0.97
CA LYS A 51 -8.70 4.34 0.35
C LYS A 51 -7.25 4.68 0.70
N PRO A 52 -6.41 5.07 -0.28
CA PRO A 52 -5.08 5.58 0.01
C PRO A 52 -5.17 6.87 0.82
N ARG A 53 -4.22 7.07 1.73
CA ARG A 53 -4.09 8.32 2.48
C ARG A 53 -3.51 9.40 1.58
N GLU A 54 -3.95 10.63 1.78
CA GLU A 54 -3.40 11.80 1.09
C GLU A 54 -1.91 11.96 1.41
N SER A 55 -1.13 12.41 0.42
CA SER A 55 0.29 12.66 0.61
C SER A 55 0.48 13.85 1.55
N PHE A 56 1.45 13.78 2.46
CA PHE A 56 1.75 14.87 3.39
C PHE A 56 2.37 16.13 2.73
N LYS A 57 2.48 16.19 1.40
CA LYS A 57 3.28 17.20 0.69
C LYS A 57 2.58 18.56 0.47
N GLU A 58 1.37 18.77 0.98
CA GLU A 58 0.61 20.03 0.77
C GLU A 58 0.22 20.74 2.07
N LYS A 59 1.19 21.10 2.92
CA LYS A 59 0.98 22.09 4.01
C LYS A 59 2.15 23.08 4.24
N LEU A 60 3.06 23.25 3.27
CA LEU A 60 4.21 24.16 3.44
C LEU A 60 4.26 25.35 2.46
N GLU A 61 3.35 25.48 1.48
CA GLU A 61 3.42 26.58 0.49
C GLU A 61 2.42 27.74 0.73
N HIS A 62 1.60 27.72 1.78
CA HIS A 62 0.65 28.81 2.08
C HIS A 62 0.70 29.29 3.55
N GLN A 63 1.89 29.42 4.14
CA GLN A 63 2.05 30.17 5.40
C GLN A 63 3.22 31.17 5.34
N HIS A 64 3.30 31.91 4.24
CA HIS A 64 4.03 33.18 4.17
C HIS A 64 3.18 34.19 3.39
N CYS A 65 2.17 34.75 4.06
CA CYS A 65 1.85 36.17 4.03
C CYS A 65 1.14 36.54 5.33
#